data_AF-A0A7W0FU64-F1
#
_entry.id   AF-A0A7W0FU64-F1
#
_cell.length_a   1.000
_cell.length_b   1.000
_cell.length_c   1.000
_cell.angle_alpha   90.00
_cell.angle_beta   90.00
_cell.angle_gamma   90.00
#
_symmetry.space_group_name_H-M   'P 1'
#
loop_
_entity.id
_entity.type
_entity.pdbx_description
1 polymer ?
#
loop_
_entity_poly.entity_id
_entity_poly.type
_entity_poly.pdbx_seq_one_letter_code
_entity_poly.pdbx_strand_id
1 'polypeptide(L)'
;MDISRFYSKTRNLYTETPFSIHDWISDSNQNSWLFLYCLPSQRTAVQPLLSTWISSAIKGLLTLEPDLNRRIWFIIDEFPSLQKVKNIEVLLTEGRKYGGYAILSLQSPSQLESVYGRKVSKTIIGNALTKVILAEQDPEIADRISKSFGDCDERI
;
A
#
# COMPACT_ATOMS: atom_id res chain seq x y z
N MET A 1 8.45 17.00 17.22
CA MET A 1 7.93 16.72 15.86
C MET A 1 7.97 18.03 15.10
N ASP A 2 9.00 18.21 14.28
CA ASP A 2 9.37 19.52 13.73
C ASP A 2 8.83 19.66 12.29
N ILE A 3 7.66 20.27 12.19
CA ILE A 3 6.89 20.45 10.93
C ILE A 3 7.61 21.45 10.00
N SER A 4 8.59 22.20 10.52
CA SER A 4 9.36 23.21 9.77
C SER A 4 10.23 22.63 8.66
N ARG A 5 10.69 21.37 8.78
CA ARG A 5 11.53 20.71 7.76
C ARG A 5 10.77 20.28 6.51
N PHE A 6 9.44 20.12 6.58
CA PHE A 6 8.65 19.70 5.42
C PHE A 6 8.35 20.89 4.49
N TYR A 7 8.13 22.08 5.06
CA TYR A 7 7.82 23.29 4.29
C TYR A 7 9.04 23.93 3.59
N SER A 8 10.27 23.64 4.01
CA SER A 8 11.45 24.27 3.39
C SER A 8 11.84 23.69 2.03
N LYS A 9 11.30 22.53 1.63
CA LYS A 9 11.70 21.84 0.39
C LYS A 9 10.86 22.21 -0.84
N THR A 10 9.74 22.92 -0.66
CA THR A 10 8.84 23.32 -1.76
C THR A 10 9.12 24.73 -2.32
N ARG A 11 10.12 25.45 -1.79
CA ARG A 11 10.45 26.83 -2.21
C ARG A 11 11.74 26.96 -3.06
N ASN A 12 12.45 25.87 -3.31
CA ASN A 12 13.54 25.82 -4.30
C ASN A 12 13.12 24.93 -5.46
N LEU A 13 12.74 25.56 -6.58
CA LEU A 13 12.50 24.87 -7.86
C LEU A 13 13.79 24.33 -8.52
N TYR A 14 14.93 24.47 -7.83
CA TYR A 14 16.22 23.89 -8.18
C TYR A 14 16.76 23.15 -6.95
N THR A 15 16.35 21.91 -6.75
CA THR A 15 17.21 20.96 -6.06
C THR A 15 18.29 20.56 -7.07
N GLU A 16 19.57 20.80 -6.77
CA GLU A 16 20.68 20.42 -7.68
C GLU A 16 20.65 18.94 -8.05
N THR A 17 19.97 18.13 -7.23
CA THR A 17 19.65 16.72 -7.47
C THR A 17 18.13 16.52 -7.59
N PRO A 18 17.63 15.85 -8.64
CA PRO A 18 16.22 15.50 -8.75
C PRO A 18 15.84 14.48 -7.66
N PHE A 19 14.60 14.56 -7.18
CA PHE A 19 14.10 13.58 -6.21
C PHE A 19 13.92 12.20 -6.87
N SER A 20 14.49 11.17 -6.24
CA SER A 20 14.38 9.77 -6.64
C SER A 20 13.76 8.96 -5.51
N ILE A 21 12.65 8.29 -5.81
CA ILE A 21 11.98 7.38 -4.86
C ILE A 21 12.86 6.18 -4.55
N HIS A 22 13.64 5.71 -5.53
CA HIS A 22 14.54 4.57 -5.37
C HIS A 22 15.66 4.90 -4.37
N ASP A 23 16.28 6.07 -4.53
CA ASP A 23 17.33 6.53 -3.61
C ASP A 23 16.75 6.79 -2.21
N TRP A 24 15.54 7.36 -2.14
CA TRP A 24 14.85 7.59 -0.87
C TRP A 24 14.56 6.30 -0.09
N ILE A 25 14.19 5.21 -0.79
CA ILE A 25 13.95 3.88 -0.17
C ILE A 25 15.25 3.19 0.24
N SER A 26 16.33 3.44 -0.49
CA SER A 26 17.63 2.84 -0.24
C SER A 26 18.36 3.47 0.95
N ASP A 27 18.00 4.70 1.32
CA ASP A 27 18.61 5.40 2.44
C ASP A 27 18.12 4.88 3.80
N SER A 28 18.88 3.97 4.38
CA SER A 28 18.61 3.36 5.69
C SER A 28 18.79 4.31 6.88
N ASN A 29 19.40 5.49 6.68
CA ASN A 29 19.65 6.47 7.74
C ASN A 29 18.52 7.49 7.87
N GLN A 30 17.63 7.57 6.88
CA GLN A 30 16.52 8.53 6.87
C GLN A 30 15.26 7.94 7.50
N ASN A 31 15.04 8.28 8.77
CA ASN A 31 13.77 8.02 9.46
C ASN A 31 12.71 9.07 9.03
N SER A 32 12.27 8.97 7.77
CA SER A 32 11.48 10.00 7.08
C SER A 32 10.17 9.44 6.49
N TRP A 33 9.27 10.35 6.12
CA TRP A 33 7.97 10.00 5.54
C TRP A 33 7.84 10.63 4.15
N LEU A 34 7.37 9.83 3.18
CA LEU A 34 6.96 10.31 1.86
C LEU A 34 5.43 10.32 1.77
N PHE A 35 4.84 11.51 1.71
CA PHE A 35 3.40 11.67 1.57
C PHE A 35 3.04 11.89 0.11
N LEU A 36 2.20 11.00 -0.42
CA LEU A 36 1.64 11.12 -1.76
C LEU A 36 0.17 11.51 -1.63
N TYR A 37 -0.15 12.77 -1.95
CA TYR A 37 -1.48 13.34 -1.76
C TYR A 37 -2.08 13.81 -3.09
N CYS A 38 -3.39 13.68 -3.23
CA CYS A 38 -4.14 14.18 -4.37
C CYS A 38 -5.51 14.71 -3.94
N LEU A 39 -5.92 15.84 -4.51
CA LEU A 39 -7.26 16.40 -4.31
C LEU A 39 -8.32 15.56 -5.04
N PRO A 40 -9.54 15.41 -4.49
CA PRO A 40 -10.62 14.66 -5.14
C PRO A 40 -10.90 15.09 -6.57
N SER A 41 -10.84 16.39 -6.86
CA SER A 41 -11.07 16.97 -8.21
C SER A 41 -10.00 16.57 -9.24
N GLN A 42 -8.81 16.19 -8.79
CA GLN A 42 -7.67 15.83 -9.64
C GLN A 42 -7.40 14.32 -9.67
N ARG A 43 -8.15 13.55 -8.88
CA ARG A 43 -7.89 12.12 -8.63
C ARG A 43 -7.76 11.33 -9.93
N THR A 44 -8.69 11.48 -10.87
CA THR A 44 -8.67 10.76 -12.15
C THR A 44 -7.39 11.01 -12.96
N ALA A 45 -6.86 12.24 -12.93
CA ALA A 45 -5.66 12.59 -13.69
C ALA A 45 -4.36 12.13 -12.98
N VAL A 46 -4.34 12.16 -11.65
CA VAL A 46 -3.13 11.90 -10.84
C VAL A 46 -3.02 10.43 -10.43
N GLN A 47 -4.11 9.67 -10.42
CA GLN A 47 -4.15 8.26 -10.05
C GLN A 47 -3.10 7.39 -10.76
N PRO A 48 -2.86 7.50 -12.10
CA PRO A 48 -1.82 6.71 -12.77
C PRO A 48 -0.41 7.06 -12.28
N LEU A 49 -0.17 8.33 -11.95
CA LEU A 49 1.11 8.80 -11.43
C LEU A 49 1.38 8.24 -10.03
N LEU A 50 0.39 8.32 -9.12
CA LEU A 50 0.51 7.74 -7.78
C LEU A 50 0.78 6.24 -7.84
N SER A 51 0.03 5.53 -8.69
CA SER A 51 0.19 4.09 -8.89
C SER A 51 1.60 3.74 -9.39
N THR A 52 2.15 4.58 -10.27
CA THR A 52 3.51 4.43 -10.81
C THR A 52 4.56 4.70 -9.74
N TRP A 53 4.40 5.74 -8.94
CA TRP A 53 5.33 6.05 -7.83
C TRP A 53 5.37 4.95 -6.79
N ILE A 54 4.20 4.41 -6.40
CA ILE A 54 4.12 3.26 -5.49
C ILE A 54 4.75 2.03 -6.13
N SER A 55 4.48 1.76 -7.41
CA SER A 55 5.11 0.63 -8.13
C SER A 55 6.64 0.76 -8.20
N SER A 56 7.14 1.98 -8.40
CA SER A 56 8.57 2.30 -8.40
C SER A 56 9.17 2.09 -7.02
N ALA A 57 8.47 2.54 -5.97
CA ALA A 57 8.86 2.34 -4.59
C ALA A 57 8.98 0.85 -4.23
N ILE A 58 7.97 0.05 -4.57
CA ILE A 58 7.97 -1.40 -4.36
C ILE A 58 9.14 -2.04 -5.10
N LYS A 59 9.37 -1.66 -6.35
CA LYS A 59 10.51 -2.17 -7.13
C LYS A 59 11.84 -1.82 -6.47
N GLY A 60 12.01 -0.60 -5.98
CA GLY A 60 13.21 -0.18 -5.27
C GLY A 60 13.46 -1.00 -4.01
N LEU A 61 12.42 -1.22 -3.20
CA LEU A 61 12.51 -2.10 -2.02
C LEU A 61 12.97 -3.52 -2.40
N LEU A 62 12.39 -4.10 -3.45
CA LEU A 62 12.72 -5.46 -3.90
C LEU A 62 14.14 -5.59 -4.49
N THR A 63 14.82 -4.48 -4.78
CA THR A 63 16.23 -4.47 -5.21
C THR A 63 17.22 -4.33 -4.06
N LEU A 64 16.75 -4.06 -2.84
CA LEU A 64 17.61 -3.94 -1.67
C LEU A 64 18.10 -5.32 -1.19
N GLU A 65 19.23 -5.31 -0.47
CA GLU A 65 19.67 -6.51 0.24
C GLU A 65 18.69 -6.87 1.36
N PRO A 66 18.48 -8.18 1.63
CA PRO A 66 17.64 -8.66 2.71
C PRO A 66 18.07 -8.10 4.06
N ASP A 67 17.12 -7.49 4.78
CA ASP A 67 17.38 -6.91 6.10
C ASP A 67 16.11 -6.99 6.95
N LEU A 68 16.16 -7.80 8.00
CA LEU A 68 15.04 -8.00 8.92
C LEU A 68 14.89 -6.89 9.97
N ASN A 69 15.84 -5.95 10.05
CA ASN A 69 15.75 -4.77 10.90
C ASN A 69 15.12 -3.58 10.16
N ARG A 70 15.19 -3.58 8.82
CA ARG A 70 14.55 -2.55 7.97
C ARG A 70 13.02 -2.60 8.11
N ARG A 71 12.39 -1.42 8.20
CA ARG A 71 10.94 -1.26 8.28
C ARG A 71 10.48 -0.14 7.35
N ILE A 72 10.06 -0.51 6.14
CA ILE A 72 9.47 0.41 5.16
C ILE A 72 7.99 0.09 5.05
N TRP A 73 7.16 1.08 5.40
CA TRP A 73 5.71 0.94 5.42
C TRP A 73 5.08 1.56 4.18
N PHE A 74 4.28 0.76 3.48
CA PHE A 74 3.39 1.17 2.41
C PHE A 74 1.99 1.27 2.99
N ILE A 75 1.57 2.47 3.34
CA ILE A 75 0.22 2.74 3.85
C ILE A 75 -0.58 3.33 2.69
N ILE A 76 -1.48 2.53 2.13
CA ILE A 76 -2.29 2.94 1.00
C ILE A 76 -3.74 3.04 1.45
N ASP A 77 -4.20 4.28 1.57
CA ASP A 77 -5.61 4.55 1.80
C ASP A 77 -6.40 4.37 0.51
N GLU A 78 -7.52 3.66 0.61
CA GLU A 78 -8.40 3.26 -0.48
C GLU A 78 -7.63 2.69 -1.66
N PHE A 79 -7.00 1.53 -1.46
CA PHE A 79 -6.18 0.84 -2.45
C PHE A 79 -6.88 0.63 -3.81
N PRO A 80 -8.20 0.30 -3.88
CA PRO A 80 -8.93 0.24 -5.16
C PRO A 80 -9.07 1.58 -5.88
N SER A 81 -8.86 2.72 -5.22
CA SER A 81 -8.85 4.02 -5.90
C SER A 81 -7.59 4.27 -6.71
N LEU A 82 -6.58 3.40 -6.62
CA LEU A 82 -5.41 3.42 -7.50
C LEU A 82 -5.66 2.60 -8.77
N GLN A 83 -4.85 2.84 -9.80
CA GLN A 83 -4.74 1.87 -10.88
C GLN A 83 -3.97 0.64 -10.40
N LYS A 84 -3.92 -0.39 -11.24
CA LYS A 84 -3.18 -1.62 -10.93
C LYS A 84 -1.71 -1.31 -10.57
N VAL A 85 -1.39 -1.43 -9.29
CA VAL A 85 -0.05 -1.26 -8.73
C VAL A 85 0.75 -2.51 -9.06
N LYS A 86 1.85 -2.33 -9.81
CA LYS A 86 2.71 -3.44 -10.20
C LYS A 86 3.47 -3.96 -8.98
N ASN A 87 3.73 -5.26 -8.95
CA ASN A 87 4.48 -5.97 -7.90
C ASN A 87 3.85 -5.94 -6.51
N ILE A 88 2.60 -5.51 -6.35
CA ILE A 88 1.94 -5.54 -5.03
C ILE A 88 1.81 -6.96 -4.46
N GLU A 89 1.53 -7.95 -5.30
CA GLU A 89 1.46 -9.36 -4.87
C GLU A 89 2.82 -9.88 -4.37
N VAL A 90 3.89 -9.46 -5.04
CA VAL A 90 5.28 -9.80 -4.65
C VAL A 90 5.65 -9.10 -3.34
N LEU A 91 5.26 -7.84 -3.17
CA LEU A 91 5.44 -7.13 -1.90
C LEU A 91 4.77 -7.88 -0.75
N LEU A 92 3.51 -8.31 -0.93
CA LEU A 92 2.76 -9.00 0.11
C LEU A 92 3.31 -10.41 0.41
N THR A 93 3.90 -11.07 -0.58
CA THR A 93 4.41 -12.45 -0.43
C THR A 93 5.85 -12.49 0.07
N GLU A 94 6.74 -11.67 -0.51
CA GLU A 94 8.19 -11.74 -0.33
C GLU A 94 8.79 -10.47 0.30
N GLY A 95 8.04 -9.36 0.31
CA GLY A 95 8.53 -8.05 0.77
C GLY A 95 9.05 -8.04 2.20
N ARG A 96 8.55 -8.93 3.07
CA ARG A 96 9.01 -9.09 4.45
C ARG A 96 10.51 -9.36 4.55
N LYS A 97 11.09 -10.11 3.61
CA LYS A 97 12.54 -10.41 3.57
C LYS A 97 13.39 -9.15 3.41
N TYR A 98 12.85 -8.15 2.72
CA TYR A 98 13.51 -6.88 2.42
C TYR A 98 13.14 -5.77 3.40
N GLY A 99 12.31 -6.06 4.41
CA GLY A 99 11.82 -5.09 5.39
C GLY A 99 10.58 -4.31 4.95
N GLY A 100 9.87 -4.76 3.92
CA GLY A 100 8.63 -4.16 3.41
C GLY A 100 7.38 -4.63 4.14
N TYR A 101 6.55 -3.68 4.54
CA TYR A 101 5.26 -3.89 5.19
C TYR A 101 4.19 -3.09 4.46
N ALA A 102 3.01 -3.66 4.28
CA ALA A 102 1.90 -2.99 3.61
C ALA A 102 0.64 -2.99 4.47
N ILE A 103 -0.01 -1.83 4.54
CA ILE A 103 -1.36 -1.65 5.06
C ILE A 103 -2.21 -1.17 3.88
N LEU A 104 -3.19 -1.98 3.49
CA LEU A 104 -4.09 -1.70 2.38
C LEU A 104 -5.49 -1.54 2.95
N SER A 105 -6.11 -0.36 2.82
CA SER A 105 -7.53 -0.19 3.09
C SER A 105 -8.34 -0.35 1.80
N LEU A 106 -9.52 -0.92 1.93
CA LEU A 106 -10.53 -1.03 0.88
C LEU A 106 -11.90 -0.92 1.53
N GLN A 107 -12.88 -0.33 0.84
CA GLN A 107 -14.27 -0.32 1.33
C GLN A 107 -14.96 -1.65 1.08
N SER A 108 -14.76 -2.26 -0.08
CA SER A 108 -15.38 -3.53 -0.43
C SER A 108 -14.44 -4.41 -1.27
N PRO A 109 -14.40 -5.75 -1.06
CA PRO A 109 -13.68 -6.68 -1.92
C PRO A 109 -14.08 -6.55 -3.39
N SER A 110 -15.33 -6.18 -3.68
CA SER A 110 -15.85 -6.01 -5.04
C SER A 110 -15.14 -4.89 -5.82
N GLN A 111 -14.73 -3.80 -5.15
CA GLN A 111 -13.94 -2.74 -5.78
C GLN A 111 -12.54 -3.23 -6.14
N LEU A 112 -11.96 -4.10 -5.32
CA LEU A 112 -10.68 -4.70 -5.65
C LEU A 112 -10.81 -5.66 -6.84
N GLU A 113 -11.91 -6.42 -6.92
CA GLU A 113 -12.22 -7.30 -8.04
C GLU A 113 -12.40 -6.55 -9.36
N SER A 114 -12.93 -5.32 -9.36
CA SER A 114 -13.07 -4.51 -10.58
C SER A 114 -11.73 -4.01 -11.13
N VAL A 115 -10.74 -3.73 -10.27
CA VAL A 115 -9.42 -3.24 -10.68
C VAL A 115 -8.44 -4.37 -11.04
N TYR A 116 -8.39 -5.43 -10.22
CA TYR A 116 -7.39 -6.50 -10.37
C TYR A 116 -7.96 -7.77 -11.00
N GLY A 117 -9.28 -7.91 -11.06
CA GLY A 117 -9.95 -9.14 -11.46
C GLY A 117 -10.04 -10.14 -10.30
N ARG A 118 -11.13 -10.92 -10.29
CA ARG A 118 -11.49 -11.84 -9.20
C ARG A 118 -10.36 -12.75 -8.70
N LYS A 119 -9.53 -13.30 -9.61
CA LYS A 119 -8.44 -14.22 -9.25
C LYS A 119 -7.34 -13.50 -8.48
N VAL A 120 -6.89 -12.35 -8.96
CA VAL A 120 -5.79 -11.58 -8.37
C VAL A 120 -6.22 -10.94 -7.06
N SER A 121 -7.46 -10.43 -6.99
CA SER A 121 -8.00 -9.86 -5.75
C SER A 121 -8.06 -10.88 -4.62
N LYS A 122 -8.42 -12.15 -4.93
CA LYS A 122 -8.34 -13.26 -3.97
C LYS A 122 -6.91 -13.52 -3.50
N THR A 123 -5.93 -13.47 -4.40
CA THR A 123 -4.50 -13.61 -4.03
C THR A 123 -4.05 -12.48 -3.11
N ILE A 124 -4.37 -11.22 -3.45
CA ILE A 124 -4.01 -10.05 -2.64
C ILE A 124 -4.60 -10.16 -1.23
N ILE A 125 -5.91 -10.43 -1.13
CA ILE A 125 -6.60 -10.60 0.17
C ILE A 125 -6.08 -11.83 0.92
N GLY A 126 -5.73 -12.91 0.21
CA GLY A 126 -5.16 -14.12 0.81
C GLY A 126 -3.77 -13.90 1.40
N ASN A 127 -2.92 -13.12 0.73
CA ASN A 127 -1.56 -12.80 1.20
C ASN A 127 -1.56 -11.75 2.32
N ALA A 128 -2.63 -10.97 2.47
CA ALA A 128 -2.84 -10.11 3.63
C ALA A 128 -3.25 -10.96 4.86
N LEU A 129 -2.26 -11.40 5.63
CA LEU A 129 -2.47 -12.28 6.78
C LEU A 129 -3.31 -11.62 7.89
N THR A 130 -2.98 -10.38 8.23
CA THR A 130 -3.73 -9.62 9.22
C THR A 130 -4.86 -8.88 8.54
N LYS A 131 -6.10 -9.19 8.92
CA LYS A 131 -7.30 -8.56 8.39
C LYS A 131 -8.02 -7.86 9.53
N VAL A 132 -8.34 -6.59 9.32
CA VAL A 132 -9.22 -5.81 10.20
C VAL A 132 -10.47 -5.52 9.40
N ILE A 133 -11.60 -5.98 9.89
CA ILE A 133 -12.89 -5.76 9.25
C ILE A 133 -13.72 -4.86 10.14
N LEU A 134 -14.15 -3.76 9.55
CA LEU A 134 -15.09 -2.83 10.14
C LEU A 134 -16.50 -3.18 9.66
N ALA A 135 -17.52 -2.58 10.26
CA ALA A 135 -18.92 -2.90 9.97
C ALA A 135 -19.20 -2.94 8.45
N GLU A 136 -19.61 -4.11 7.96
CA GLU A 136 -20.03 -4.33 6.58
C GLU A 136 -21.56 -4.23 6.50
N GLN A 137 -22.06 -3.51 5.50
CA GLN A 137 -23.50 -3.29 5.31
C GLN A 137 -24.08 -4.20 4.23
N ASP A 138 -23.24 -4.74 3.34
CA ASP A 138 -23.67 -5.67 2.29
C ASP A 138 -23.78 -7.10 2.87
N PRO A 139 -24.98 -7.71 2.92
CA PRO A 139 -25.17 -9.04 3.48
C PRO A 139 -24.38 -10.15 2.75
N GLU A 140 -24.17 -10.02 1.44
CA GLU A 140 -23.42 -11.02 0.66
C GLU A 140 -21.93 -10.95 1.00
N ILE A 141 -21.39 -9.74 1.09
CA ILE A 141 -20.00 -9.53 1.49
C ILE A 141 -19.81 -9.91 2.97
N ALA A 142 -20.77 -9.59 3.84
CA ALA A 142 -20.74 -9.97 5.24
C ALA A 142 -20.72 -11.50 5.42
N ASP A 143 -21.54 -12.25 4.68
CA ASP A 143 -21.52 -13.71 4.70
C ASP A 143 -20.18 -14.28 4.18
N ARG A 144 -19.66 -13.73 3.08
CA ARG A 144 -18.32 -14.09 2.55
C ARG A 144 -17.22 -13.84 3.57
N ILE A 145 -17.28 -12.71 4.26
CA ILE A 145 -16.35 -12.33 5.31
C ILE A 145 -16.49 -13.30 6.49
N SER A 146 -17.71 -13.56 6.97
CA SER A 146 -17.98 -14.48 8.08
C SER A 146 -17.34 -15.85 7.82
N LYS A 147 -17.60 -16.43 6.64
CA LYS A 147 -17.00 -17.69 6.19
C LYS A 147 -15.47 -17.67 6.14
N SER A 148 -14.86 -16.49 5.96
CA SER A 148 -13.40 -16.35 5.93
C SER A 148 -12.75 -16.32 7.32
N PHE A 149 -13.50 -15.96 8.36
CA PHE A 149 -13.06 -16.07 9.76
C PHE A 149 -13.33 -17.45 10.35
N GLY A 150 -14.28 -18.17 9.76
CA GLY A 150 -14.69 -19.51 10.18
C GLY A 150 -15.72 -19.46 11.30
N ASP A 151 -16.31 -20.63 11.57
CA ASP A 151 -17.28 -20.81 12.63
C ASP A 151 -16.58 -21.29 13.91
N CYS A 152 -17.03 -20.79 15.06
CA CYS A 152 -16.65 -21.35 16.36
C CYS A 152 -17.70 -22.36 16.79
N ASP A 153 -17.36 -23.65 16.79
CA ASP A 153 -18.18 -24.67 17.45
C ASP A 153 -18.12 -24.45 18.96
N GLU A 154 -19.24 -24.06 19.56
CA GLU A 154 -19.41 -24.15 21.01
C GLU A 154 -19.52 -25.63 21.39
N ARG A 155 -18.42 -26.21 21.88
CA ARG A 155 -18.48 -27.49 22.60
C ARG A 155 -19.24 -27.28 23.91
N ILE A 156 -20.47 -27.80 23.95
CA ILE A 156 -21.29 -27.99 25.16
C ILE A 156 -20.71 -29.14 25.99
#